data_AF-A0A8H9ISA3-F1
#
_entry.id   AF-A0A8H9ISA3-F1
#
_cell.length_a   1.000
_cell.length_b   1.000
_cell.length_c   1.000
_cell.angle_alpha   90.00
_cell.angle_beta   90.00
_cell.angle_gamma   90.00
#
_symmetry.space_group_name_H-M   'P 1'
#
loop_
_entity.id
_entity.type
_entity.pdbx_description
1 polymer ?
#
loop_
_entity_poly.entity_id
_entity_poly.type
_entity_poly.pdbx_seq_one_letter_code
_entity_poly.pdbx_strand_id
1 'polypeptide(L)'
;MAPITTTVDVDRPAADVFAYATDPTRFPEWQAGVVGGHMDGTGPARPGTRCSTTRRIGGARRSVTAEVTHVDPPNAWGVRGIDGPVRATVDLTVTPLAEGRSRLTIAVDFEGHGVGRVLVPLLVRPEARRKMPGNLADLKRHLESWTVRPEDGRTV
;
A
#
# COMPACT_ATOMS: atom_id res chain seq x y z
N MET A 1 -15.55 -9.33 -9.65
CA MET A 1 -15.34 -10.26 -8.50
C MET A 1 -15.08 -9.41 -7.26
N ALA A 2 -15.38 -9.90 -6.06
CA ALA A 2 -15.10 -9.13 -4.84
C ALA A 2 -13.58 -8.92 -4.63
N PRO A 3 -13.15 -7.74 -4.12
CA PRO A 3 -11.75 -7.48 -3.80
C PRO A 3 -11.25 -8.42 -2.68
N ILE A 4 -9.94 -8.55 -2.58
CA ILE A 4 -9.27 -9.20 -1.46
C ILE A 4 -9.10 -8.13 -0.39
N THR A 5 -9.79 -8.28 0.73
CA THR A 5 -9.70 -7.35 1.86
C THR A 5 -8.89 -7.97 2.98
N THR A 6 -7.96 -7.21 3.56
CA THR A 6 -7.19 -7.62 4.74
C THR A 6 -7.09 -6.43 5.68
N THR A 7 -7.19 -6.69 6.97
CA THR A 7 -7.22 -5.68 8.03
C THR A 7 -6.22 -6.04 9.11
N VAL A 8 -5.60 -5.03 9.72
CA VAL A 8 -4.71 -5.16 10.87
C VAL A 8 -4.89 -3.97 11.81
N ASP A 9 -4.87 -4.24 13.11
CA ASP A 9 -4.84 -3.20 14.15
C ASP A 9 -3.38 -2.90 14.51
N VAL A 10 -3.02 -1.63 14.47
CA VAL A 10 -1.66 -1.12 14.70
C VAL A 10 -1.69 -0.22 15.91
N ASP A 11 -0.72 -0.41 16.80
CA ASP A 11 -0.58 0.36 18.04
C ASP A 11 0.08 1.71 17.78
N ARG A 12 -0.46 2.44 16.79
CA ARG A 12 0.01 3.75 16.30
C ARG A 12 -1.13 4.67 15.85
N PRO A 13 -0.94 6.00 15.96
CA PRO A 13 -1.90 6.98 15.46
C PRO A 13 -2.17 6.82 13.98
N ALA A 14 -3.40 7.13 13.55
CA ALA A 14 -3.82 6.98 12.16
C ALA A 14 -2.92 7.76 11.18
N ALA A 15 -2.40 8.93 11.58
CA ALA A 15 -1.49 9.73 10.77
C ALA A 15 -0.18 9.01 10.44
N ASP A 16 0.45 8.36 11.43
CA ASP A 16 1.69 7.61 11.25
C ASP A 16 1.48 6.39 10.36
N VAL A 17 0.39 5.66 10.61
CA VAL A 17 0.02 4.48 9.81
C VAL A 17 -0.26 4.89 8.37
N PHE A 18 -1.02 5.97 8.16
CA PHE A 18 -1.33 6.48 6.83
C PHE A 18 -0.08 6.91 6.08
N ALA A 19 0.77 7.74 6.69
CA ALA A 19 1.98 8.26 6.07
C ALA A 19 2.93 7.11 5.67
N TYR A 20 3.11 6.12 6.53
CA TYR A 20 3.96 4.97 6.25
C TYR A 20 3.38 4.03 5.19
N ALA A 21 2.08 3.74 5.27
CA ALA A 21 1.43 2.78 4.37
C ALA A 21 1.21 3.33 2.95
N THR A 22 1.23 4.66 2.78
CA THR A 22 1.01 5.33 1.47
C THR A 22 2.30 5.83 0.83
N ASP A 23 3.45 5.75 1.51
CA ASP A 23 4.77 6.12 0.98
C ASP A 23 5.40 4.99 0.13
N PRO A 24 5.53 5.17 -1.20
CA PRO A 24 6.10 4.14 -2.07
C PRO A 24 7.56 3.81 -1.80
N THR A 25 8.31 4.72 -1.16
CA THR A 25 9.70 4.49 -0.78
C THR A 25 9.82 3.46 0.36
N ARG A 26 8.75 3.32 1.16
CA ARG A 26 8.63 2.37 2.28
C ARG A 26 7.97 1.05 1.90
N PHE A 27 7.34 0.95 0.73
CA PHE A 27 6.71 -0.29 0.27
C PHE A 27 7.63 -1.53 0.31
N PRO A 28 8.96 -1.45 0.02
CA PRO A 28 9.84 -2.60 0.11
C PRO A 28 9.97 -3.20 1.53
N GLU A 29 9.68 -2.41 2.57
CA GLU A 29 9.80 -2.83 3.97
C GLU A 29 8.68 -3.80 4.38
N TRP A 30 7.52 -3.76 3.70
CA TRP A 30 6.34 -4.53 4.11
C TRP A 30 5.57 -5.21 2.96
N GLN A 31 5.81 -4.86 1.69
CA GLN A 31 5.20 -5.54 0.55
C GLN A 31 6.16 -6.57 -0.05
N ALA A 32 5.89 -7.85 0.16
CA ALA A 32 6.67 -8.92 -0.44
C ALA A 32 6.74 -8.79 -1.97
N GLY A 33 7.96 -8.66 -2.49
CA GLY A 33 8.22 -8.56 -3.93
C GLY A 33 8.32 -7.14 -4.47
N VAL A 34 8.01 -6.10 -3.70
CA VAL A 34 8.39 -4.71 -4.05
C VAL A 34 9.86 -4.51 -3.71
N VAL A 35 10.63 -3.87 -4.59
CA VAL A 35 12.06 -3.58 -4.38
C VAL A 35 12.36 -2.08 -4.36
N GLY A 36 11.39 -1.24 -4.72
CA GLY A 36 11.49 0.20 -4.64
C GLY A 36 10.25 0.86 -5.22
N GLY A 37 10.05 2.13 -4.91
CA GLY A 37 9.01 2.94 -5.52
C GLY A 37 9.19 4.41 -5.23
N HIS A 38 8.47 5.26 -5.97
CA HIS A 38 8.38 6.69 -5.75
C HIS A 38 7.05 7.24 -6.25
N MET A 39 6.66 8.40 -5.73
CA MET A 39 5.66 9.26 -6.37
C MET A 39 6.34 10.15 -7.41
N ASP A 40 5.65 10.37 -8.53
CA ASP A 40 6.06 11.34 -9.53
C ASP A 40 5.71 12.76 -9.05
N GLY A 41 6.66 13.69 -9.19
CA GLY A 41 6.51 15.08 -8.77
C GLY A 41 7.09 15.38 -7.38
N THR A 42 7.12 16.67 -7.03
CA THR A 42 7.77 17.18 -5.80
C THR A 42 6.78 17.67 -4.74
N GLY A 43 5.47 17.58 -5.01
CA GLY A 43 4.41 18.05 -4.11
C GLY A 43 3.59 16.92 -3.50
N PRO A 44 2.63 17.25 -2.61
CA PRO A 44 1.70 16.28 -2.06
C PRO A 44 0.99 15.48 -3.16
N ALA A 45 0.82 14.18 -2.93
CA ALA A 45 0.06 13.34 -3.84
C ALA A 45 -1.39 13.85 -3.94
N ARG A 46 -1.94 13.83 -5.16
CA ARG A 46 -3.31 14.22 -5.48
C ARG A 46 -3.87 13.25 -6.52
N PRO A 47 -5.19 13.19 -6.73
CA PRO A 47 -5.75 12.37 -7.80
C PRO A 47 -5.06 12.68 -9.14
N GLY A 48 -4.68 11.64 -9.89
CA GLY A 48 -3.89 11.75 -11.12
C GLY A 48 -2.38 11.71 -10.92
N THR A 49 -1.85 11.85 -9.70
CA THR A 49 -0.42 11.67 -9.42
C THR A 49 -0.01 10.23 -9.73
N ARG A 50 1.14 10.04 -10.40
CA ARG A 50 1.65 8.72 -10.74
C ARG A 50 2.54 8.15 -9.63
N CYS A 51 2.40 6.86 -9.45
CA CYS A 51 3.11 6.01 -8.50
C CYS A 51 3.88 4.97 -9.30
N SER A 52 5.20 5.02 -9.25
CA SER A 52 6.05 4.06 -9.93
C SER A 52 6.62 3.08 -8.91
N THR A 53 6.36 1.78 -9.08
CA THR A 53 6.93 0.73 -8.21
C THR A 53 7.70 -0.29 -9.02
N THR A 54 8.85 -0.72 -8.53
CA THR A 54 9.61 -1.83 -9.10
C THR A 54 9.30 -3.10 -8.31
N ARG A 55 8.86 -4.16 -8.99
CA ARG A 55 8.46 -5.44 -8.39
C ARG A 55 9.24 -6.60 -8.99
N ARG A 56 9.52 -7.63 -8.18
CA ARG A 56 10.04 -8.93 -8.63
C ARG A 56 8.86 -9.81 -9.07
N ILE A 57 8.72 -10.03 -10.36
CA ILE A 57 7.66 -10.83 -10.97
C ILE A 57 8.32 -11.92 -11.82
N GLY A 58 8.05 -13.19 -11.49
CA GLY A 58 8.64 -14.33 -12.21
C GLY A 58 10.18 -14.31 -12.21
N GLY A 59 10.81 -13.86 -11.12
CA GLY A 59 12.27 -13.75 -11.00
C GLY A 59 12.90 -12.50 -11.63
N ALA A 60 12.16 -11.74 -12.44
CA ALA A 60 12.66 -10.50 -13.07
C ALA A 60 12.15 -9.24 -12.35
N ARG A 61 12.95 -8.16 -12.36
CA ARG A 61 12.49 -6.84 -11.93
C ARG A 61 11.65 -6.21 -13.04
N ARG A 62 10.45 -5.73 -12.70
CA ARG A 62 9.51 -5.07 -13.59
C ARG A 62 9.00 -3.79 -12.93
N SER A 63 9.01 -2.68 -13.66
CA SER A 63 8.35 -1.46 -13.22
C SER A 63 6.87 -1.54 -13.53
N VAL A 64 6.05 -1.08 -12.60
CA VAL A 64 4.59 -0.99 -12.70
C VAL A 64 4.18 0.42 -12.28
N THR A 65 3.35 1.04 -13.11
CA THR A 65 2.85 2.40 -12.87
C THR A 65 1.39 2.34 -12.44
N ALA A 66 1.08 3.03 -11.35
CA ALA A 66 -0.27 3.28 -10.90
C ALA A 66 -0.54 4.78 -10.82
N GLU A 67 -1.81 5.14 -10.82
CA GLU A 67 -2.29 6.51 -10.66
C GLU A 67 -3.10 6.60 -9.37
N VAL A 68 -2.86 7.64 -8.58
CA VAL A 68 -3.64 7.96 -7.39
C VAL A 68 -5.06 8.29 -7.81
N THR A 69 -6.04 7.58 -7.25
CA THR A 69 -7.47 7.77 -7.56
C THR A 69 -8.13 8.74 -6.58
N HIS A 70 -7.76 8.66 -5.30
CA HIS A 70 -8.20 9.56 -4.24
C HIS A 70 -7.18 9.61 -3.10
N VAL A 71 -7.22 10.70 -2.34
CA VAL A 71 -6.36 10.90 -1.16
C VAL A 71 -7.10 11.80 -0.17
N ASP A 72 -7.24 11.31 1.06
CA ASP A 72 -7.87 12.01 2.19
C ASP A 72 -7.07 11.67 3.46
N PRO A 73 -5.94 12.34 3.72
CA PRO A 73 -5.11 12.04 4.89
C PRO A 73 -5.82 12.44 6.19
N PRO A 74 -5.76 11.63 7.26
CA PRO A 74 -5.09 10.33 7.37
C PRO A 74 -6.02 9.13 7.11
N ASN A 75 -7.20 9.33 6.51
CA ASN A 75 -8.28 8.35 6.51
C ASN A 75 -8.27 7.40 5.31
N ALA A 76 -7.97 7.87 4.09
CA ALA A 76 -8.15 7.09 2.88
C ALA A 76 -7.18 7.44 1.76
N TRP A 77 -6.77 6.42 1.00
CA TRP A 77 -5.93 6.56 -0.18
C TRP A 77 -6.21 5.43 -1.17
N GLY A 78 -6.23 5.75 -2.45
CA GLY A 78 -6.42 4.76 -3.50
C GLY A 78 -5.50 4.95 -4.68
N VAL A 79 -5.14 3.83 -5.30
CA VAL A 79 -4.39 3.80 -6.56
C VAL A 79 -4.94 2.77 -7.52
N ARG A 80 -4.73 3.03 -8.81
CA ARG A 80 -5.10 2.12 -9.90
C ARG A 80 -3.93 1.97 -10.87
N GLY A 81 -3.51 0.73 -11.10
CA GLY A 81 -2.53 0.37 -12.12
C GLY A 81 -3.01 0.77 -13.51
N ILE A 82 -2.13 1.40 -14.29
CA ILE A 82 -2.47 1.92 -15.64
C ILE A 82 -1.71 1.22 -16.75
N ASP A 83 -0.72 0.39 -16.43
CA ASP A 83 0.11 -0.33 -17.38
C ASP A 83 0.15 -1.84 -17.14
N GLY A 84 0.75 -2.55 -18.09
CA GLY A 84 0.94 -4.00 -18.03
C GLY A 84 -0.31 -4.84 -18.24
N PRO A 85 -0.13 -6.17 -18.32
CA PRO A 85 -1.23 -7.12 -18.50
C PRO A 85 -2.06 -7.30 -17.22
N VAL A 86 -1.55 -6.90 -16.04
CA VAL A 86 -2.23 -7.04 -14.76
C VAL A 86 -2.26 -5.68 -14.10
N ARG A 87 -3.46 -5.12 -13.94
CA ARG A 87 -3.67 -3.81 -13.33
C ARG A 87 -4.34 -3.98 -11.97
N ALA A 88 -3.69 -3.52 -10.91
CA ALA A 88 -4.24 -3.60 -9.56
C ALA A 88 -5.04 -2.33 -9.23
N THR A 89 -6.19 -2.49 -8.58
CA THR A 89 -6.88 -1.38 -7.90
C THR A 89 -6.74 -1.61 -6.41
N VAL A 90 -6.21 -0.61 -5.70
CA VAL A 90 -5.98 -0.67 -4.26
C VAL A 90 -6.73 0.47 -3.61
N ASP A 91 -7.50 0.14 -2.58
CA ASP A 91 -8.13 1.08 -1.67
C ASP A 91 -7.62 0.80 -0.26
N LEU A 92 -7.08 1.83 0.37
CA LEU A 92 -6.55 1.80 1.72
C LEU A 92 -7.39 2.72 2.60
N THR A 93 -7.82 2.22 3.75
CA THR A 93 -8.48 3.02 4.78
C THR A 93 -7.81 2.84 6.13
N VAL A 94 -7.72 3.93 6.89
CA VAL A 94 -7.23 3.93 8.26
C VAL A 94 -8.32 4.50 9.15
N THR A 95 -8.75 3.71 10.13
CA THR A 95 -9.77 4.11 11.10
C THR A 95 -9.12 4.29 12.48
N PRO A 96 -9.16 5.48 13.08
CA PRO A 96 -8.71 5.67 14.45
C PRO A 96 -9.44 4.75 15.43
N LEU A 97 -8.72 4.21 16.40
CA LEU A 97 -9.23 3.41 17.51
C LEU A 97 -8.90 4.12 18.85
N ALA A 98 -9.37 3.55 19.95
CA ALA A 98 -9.05 4.04 21.29
C ALA A 98 -7.53 3.95 21.58
N GLU A 99 -7.05 4.76 22.53
CA GLU A 99 -5.67 4.73 23.06
C GLU A 99 -4.59 5.01 22.01
N GLY A 100 -4.91 5.84 21.00
CA GLY A 100 -3.96 6.22 19.97
C GLY A 100 -3.64 5.10 18.98
N ARG A 101 -4.43 4.02 18.96
CA ARG A 101 -4.31 2.92 18.00
C ARG A 101 -5.09 3.23 16.72
N SER A 102 -4.87 2.45 15.67
CA SER A 102 -5.65 2.55 14.44
C SER A 102 -5.81 1.21 13.73
N ARG A 103 -6.86 1.10 12.94
CA ARG A 103 -7.15 -0.05 12.09
C ARG A 103 -6.85 0.28 10.65
N LEU A 104 -5.87 -0.41 10.06
CA LEU A 104 -5.57 -0.34 8.64
C LEU A 104 -6.37 -1.42 7.91
N THR A 105 -7.08 -1.04 6.86
CA THR A 105 -7.74 -1.97 5.94
C THR A 105 -7.23 -1.71 4.52
N ILE A 106 -6.79 -2.76 3.84
CA ILE A 106 -6.38 -2.71 2.44
C ILE A 106 -7.29 -3.65 1.65
N ALA A 107 -8.01 -3.09 0.68
CA ALA A 107 -8.76 -3.83 -0.33
C ALA A 107 -7.97 -3.77 -1.65
N VAL A 108 -7.72 -4.94 -2.24
CA VAL A 108 -7.06 -5.03 -3.54
C VAL A 108 -7.88 -5.86 -4.52
N ASP A 109 -8.07 -5.33 -5.72
CA ASP A 109 -8.56 -6.06 -6.88
C ASP A 109 -7.54 -6.04 -8.01
N PHE A 110 -7.70 -6.95 -8.96
CA PHE A 110 -6.84 -7.09 -10.12
C PHE A 110 -7.69 -7.27 -11.36
N GLU A 111 -7.40 -6.48 -12.38
CA GLU A 111 -7.98 -6.58 -13.70
C GLU A 111 -6.94 -7.07 -14.72
N GLY A 112 -7.31 -8.16 -15.41
CA GLY A 112 -6.48 -8.77 -16.44
C GLY A 112 -6.72 -8.16 -17.82
N HIS A 113 -5.63 -7.80 -18.50
CA HIS A 113 -5.59 -7.29 -19.86
C HIS A 113 -4.75 -8.22 -20.74
N GLY A 114 -5.26 -8.60 -21.92
CA GLY A 114 -4.60 -9.59 -22.78
C GLY A 114 -4.35 -10.92 -22.05
N VAL A 115 -3.09 -11.37 -22.01
CA VAL A 115 -2.66 -12.58 -21.27
C VAL A 115 -3.00 -12.50 -19.77
N GLY A 116 -3.12 -11.30 -19.21
CA GLY A 116 -3.48 -11.09 -17.82
C GLY A 116 -4.87 -11.60 -17.45
N ARG A 117 -5.80 -11.71 -18.41
CA ARG A 117 -7.13 -12.30 -18.16
C ARG A 117 -7.06 -13.73 -17.65
N VAL A 118 -5.99 -14.45 -18.03
CA VAL A 118 -5.71 -15.82 -17.57
C VAL A 118 -4.84 -15.82 -16.32
N LEU A 119 -3.81 -14.96 -16.27
CA LEU A 119 -2.88 -14.88 -15.13
C LEU A 119 -3.58 -14.44 -13.83
N VAL A 120 -4.53 -13.50 -13.91
CA VAL A 120 -5.20 -12.93 -12.74
C VAL A 120 -5.91 -13.99 -11.88
N PRO A 121 -6.87 -14.76 -12.42
CA PRO A 121 -7.58 -15.76 -11.62
C PRO A 121 -6.71 -16.94 -11.19
N LEU A 122 -5.73 -17.35 -12.01
CA LEU A 122 -4.96 -18.58 -11.77
C LEU A 122 -3.73 -18.39 -10.88
N LEU A 123 -3.06 -17.23 -10.97
CA LEU A 123 -1.78 -16.99 -10.28
C LEU A 123 -1.83 -15.78 -9.37
N VAL A 124 -2.23 -14.60 -9.90
CA VAL A 124 -2.10 -13.33 -9.19
C VAL A 124 -3.00 -13.26 -7.97
N ARG A 125 -4.31 -13.52 -8.12
CA ARG A 125 -5.27 -13.45 -7.00
C ARG A 125 -4.96 -14.47 -5.89
N PRO A 126 -4.71 -15.77 -6.19
CA PRO A 126 -4.34 -16.74 -5.16
C PRO A 126 -3.06 -16.35 -4.41
N GLU A 127 -2.04 -15.89 -5.12
CA GLU A 127 -0.78 -15.45 -4.51
C GLU A 127 -0.98 -14.21 -3.64
N ALA A 128 -1.73 -13.22 -4.11
CA ALA A 128 -2.06 -12.01 -3.35
C ALA A 128 -2.82 -12.33 -2.06
N ARG A 129 -3.83 -13.21 -2.12
CA ARG A 129 -4.57 -13.69 -0.93
C ARG A 129 -3.65 -14.33 0.10
N ARG A 130 -2.68 -15.13 -0.37
CA ARG A 130 -1.72 -15.81 0.52
C ARG A 130 -0.74 -14.83 1.17
N LYS A 131 -0.28 -13.81 0.44
CA LYS A 131 0.76 -12.89 0.90
C LYS A 131 0.24 -11.71 1.72
N MET A 132 -0.98 -11.24 1.48
CA MET A 132 -1.49 -10.00 2.10
C MET A 132 -1.46 -10.00 3.64
N PRO A 133 -1.87 -11.09 4.33
CA PRO A 133 -1.78 -11.13 5.79
C PRO A 133 -0.34 -10.98 6.31
N GLY A 134 0.63 -11.60 5.63
CA GLY A 134 2.06 -11.47 5.96
C GLY A 134 2.56 -10.04 5.74
N ASN A 135 2.20 -9.42 4.60
CA ASN A 135 2.56 -8.03 4.32
C ASN A 135 2.03 -7.05 5.40
N LEU A 136 0.79 -7.23 5.84
CA LEU A 136 0.20 -6.38 6.90
C LEU A 136 0.83 -6.65 8.27
N ALA A 137 1.21 -7.90 8.55
CA ALA A 137 1.97 -8.22 9.75
C ALA A 137 3.36 -7.56 9.74
N ASP A 138 4.05 -7.56 8.60
CA ASP A 138 5.35 -6.89 8.44
C ASP A 138 5.20 -5.36 8.64
N LEU A 139 4.18 -4.75 8.02
CA LEU A 139 3.84 -3.34 8.22
C LEU A 139 3.62 -3.01 9.69
N LYS A 140 2.79 -3.80 10.39
CA LYS A 140 2.52 -3.61 11.83
C LYS A 140 3.83 -3.65 12.63
N ARG A 141 4.65 -4.69 12.43
CA ARG A 141 5.93 -4.84 13.15
C ARG A 141 6.86 -3.65 12.91
N HIS A 142 6.99 -3.19 11.67
CA HIS A 142 7.84 -2.05 11.35
C HIS A 142 7.35 -0.76 12.04
N LEU A 143 6.05 -0.45 11.91
CA LEU A 143 5.46 0.72 12.54
C LEU A 143 5.57 0.71 14.07
N GLU A 144 5.37 -0.45 14.69
CA GLU A 144 5.43 -0.57 16.16
C GLU A 144 6.86 -0.52 16.69
N SER A 145 7.82 -1.08 15.95
CA SER A 145 9.24 -1.00 16.27
C SER A 145 9.81 0.41 16.14
N TRP A 146 9.19 1.25 15.30
CA TRP A 146 9.70 2.59 15.00
C TRP A 146 9.39 3.55 16.14
N THR A 147 10.20 3.58 17.19
CA THR A 147 10.04 4.54 18.29
C THR A 147 9.95 5.96 17.72
N VAL A 148 8.78 6.61 17.80
CA VAL A 148 8.68 8.04 17.54
C VAL A 148 9.56 8.70 18.58
N ARG A 149 10.65 9.33 18.17
CA ARG A 149 11.37 10.25 19.06
C ARG A 149 10.34 11.27 19.51
N PRO A 150 10.09 11.45 20.82
CA PRO A 150 9.23 12.53 21.27
C PRO A 150 9.76 13.81 20.64
N GLU A 151 8.89 14.48 19.91
CA GLU A 151 9.16 15.75 19.28
C GLU A 151 9.59 16.69 20.41
N ASP A 152 10.85 17.14 20.34
CA ASP A 152 11.46 17.97 21.36
C ASP A 152 10.50 19.09 21.75
N GLY A 153 10.14 19.12 23.04
CA GLY A 153 9.30 20.15 23.62
C GLY A 153 9.83 21.52 23.24
N ARG A 154 9.14 22.21 22.35
CA ARG A 154 9.24 23.67 22.26
C ARG A 154 8.34 24.27 23.32
N THR A 155 8.89 24.36 24.51
CA THR A 155 8.69 25.51 25.38
C THR A 155 9.27 26.72 24.64
N VAL A 156 8.45 27.71 24.29
CA VAL A 156 8.51 29.13 24.67
C VAL A 156 7.15 29.75 24.36
#